data_AF-A0A5C9A163-F1
#
_entry.id   AF-A0A5C9A163-F1
#
_cell.length_a   1.000
_cell.length_b   1.000
_cell.length_c   1.000
_cell.angle_alpha   90.00
_cell.angle_beta   90.00
_cell.angle_gamma   90.00
#
_symmetry.space_group_name_H-M   'P 1'
#
loop_
_entity.id
_entity.type
_entity.pdbx_description
1 polymer ?
#
loop_
_entity_poly.entity_id
_entity_poly.type
_entity_poly.pdbx_seq_one_letter_code
_entity_poly.pdbx_strand_id
1 'polypeptide(L)'
;MQATDPLANLQPLRTPAEPGWWPPAPGWWLLAGLCLLLLALAAWQIWRRHRRRRYRRQALAELSRLQSTWPADDDSGFSAQCNRLLKAVALRSFPRTEVAALSGERWREFLNGSIKGVQGELFPASFSASHYRPAVEPVARDAIYQSCQLWIRKHEASL
;
A
#
# COMPACT_ATOMS: atom_id res chain seq x y z
N MET A 1 96.05 -4.57 26.80
CA MET A 1 95.30 -4.67 25.54
C MET A 1 93.84 -4.85 25.91
N GLN A 2 93.00 -3.84 25.63
CA GLN A 2 91.58 -3.84 26.03
C GLN A 2 90.80 -4.80 25.12
N ALA A 3 90.05 -5.73 25.71
CA ALA A 3 89.24 -6.70 24.98
C ALA A 3 88.06 -6.00 24.32
N THR A 4 87.93 -6.13 23.00
CA THR A 4 86.80 -5.60 22.24
C THR A 4 85.53 -6.33 22.66
N ASP A 5 84.57 -5.62 23.23
CA ASP A 5 83.28 -6.17 23.66
C ASP A 5 82.49 -6.66 22.44
N PRO A 6 82.27 -7.98 22.27
CA PRO A 6 81.61 -8.56 21.11
C PRO A 6 80.11 -8.22 21.03
N LEU A 7 79.54 -7.64 22.08
CA LEU A 7 78.13 -7.24 22.13
C LEU A 7 77.90 -5.82 21.60
N ALA A 8 78.95 -5.03 21.41
CA ALA A 8 78.86 -3.66 20.91
C ALA A 8 78.39 -3.56 19.44
N ASN A 9 78.33 -4.68 18.72
CA ASN A 9 77.93 -4.75 17.31
C ASN A 9 76.53 -5.34 17.08
N LEU A 10 75.75 -5.57 18.15
CA LEU A 10 74.38 -6.05 18.00
C LEU A 10 73.45 -4.90 17.60
N GLN A 11 72.95 -4.96 16.37
CA GLN A 11 71.92 -4.02 15.91
C GLN A 11 70.64 -4.18 16.74
N PRO A 12 70.00 -3.08 17.17
CA PRO A 12 68.75 -3.14 17.91
C PRO A 12 67.66 -3.85 17.10
N LEU A 13 66.95 -4.78 17.74
CA LEU A 13 65.83 -5.53 17.17
C LEU A 13 64.76 -4.53 16.67
N ARG A 14 64.60 -4.42 15.35
CA ARG A 14 63.50 -3.67 14.75
C ARG A 14 62.21 -4.48 14.90
N THR A 15 61.32 -4.07 15.78
CA THR A 15 59.96 -4.59 15.80
C THR A 15 59.22 -4.09 14.56
N PRO A 16 58.56 -4.96 13.77
CA PRO A 16 57.77 -4.50 12.65
C PRO A 16 56.65 -3.59 13.19
N ALA A 17 56.44 -2.45 12.53
CA ALA A 17 55.31 -1.58 12.82
C ALA A 17 54.02 -2.41 12.70
N GLU A 18 53.08 -2.20 13.63
CA GLU A 18 51.80 -2.91 13.63
C GLU A 18 51.14 -2.78 12.24
N PRO A 19 50.66 -3.89 11.66
CA PRO A 19 49.97 -3.81 10.38
C PRO A 19 48.75 -2.91 10.56
N GLY A 20 48.77 -1.74 9.91
CA GLY A 20 47.64 -0.86 9.84
C GLY A 20 46.44 -1.63 9.28
N TRP A 21 45.30 -1.53 9.95
CA TRP A 21 44.02 -2.19 9.63
C TRP A 21 43.40 -1.76 8.28
N TRP A 22 44.20 -1.22 7.36
CA TRP A 22 43.79 -0.58 6.12
C TRP A 22 44.43 -1.27 4.90
N PRO A 23 43.68 -1.57 3.83
CA PRO A 23 42.26 -1.29 3.62
C PRO A 23 41.38 -2.42 4.17
N PRO A 24 40.12 -2.13 4.54
CA PRO A 24 39.15 -3.18 4.83
C PRO A 24 39.09 -4.14 3.64
N ALA A 25 39.18 -5.45 3.91
CA ALA A 25 39.13 -6.46 2.87
C ALA A 25 37.93 -6.20 1.94
N PRO A 26 38.10 -6.32 0.61
CA PRO A 26 37.08 -5.90 -0.38
C PRO A 26 35.69 -6.51 -0.17
N GLY A 27 35.57 -7.61 0.58
CA GLY A 27 34.30 -8.20 1.00
C GLY A 27 33.37 -7.29 1.82
N TRP A 28 33.90 -6.27 2.52
CA TRP A 28 33.04 -5.31 3.25
C TRP A 28 32.22 -4.43 2.31
N TRP A 29 32.75 -4.11 1.13
CA TRP A 29 32.00 -3.36 0.13
C TRP A 29 30.85 -4.19 -0.44
N LEU A 30 31.06 -5.50 -0.64
CA LEU A 30 29.99 -6.42 -1.02
C LEU A 30 28.92 -6.51 0.07
N LEU A 31 29.33 -6.60 1.35
CA LEU A 31 28.41 -6.64 2.47
C LEU A 31 27.60 -5.32 2.60
N ALA A 32 28.27 -4.18 2.46
CA ALA A 32 27.63 -2.87 2.48
C ALA A 32 26.63 -2.71 1.32
N GLY A 33 27.01 -3.14 0.11
CA GLY A 33 26.12 -3.15 -1.06
C GLY A 33 24.90 -4.03 -0.85
N LEU A 34 25.08 -5.23 -0.29
CA LEU A 34 23.98 -6.14 0.03
C LEU A 34 23.03 -5.55 1.08
N CYS A 35 23.58 -4.97 2.15
CA CYS A 35 22.79 -4.30 3.18
C CYS A 35 21.96 -3.14 2.60
N LEU A 36 22.57 -2.31 1.75
CA LEU A 36 21.86 -1.21 1.08
C LEU A 36 20.74 -1.71 0.17
N LEU A 37 20.97 -2.80 -0.58
CA LEU A 37 19.95 -3.41 -1.43
C LEU A 37 18.77 -3.93 -0.60
N LEU A 38 19.04 -4.63 0.50
CA LEU A 38 18.00 -5.12 1.40
C LEU A 38 17.20 -3.99 2.04
N LEU A 39 17.87 -2.92 2.48
CA LEU A 39 17.23 -1.71 3.00
C LEU A 39 16.33 -1.06 1.95
N ALA A 40 16.81 -0.92 0.70
CA ALA A 40 16.02 -0.36 -0.39
C ALA A 40 14.78 -1.21 -0.69
N LEU A 41 14.92 -2.54 -0.74
CA LEU A 41 13.80 -3.47 -0.94
C LEU A 41 12.79 -3.38 0.21
N ALA A 42 13.26 -3.35 1.46
CA ALA A 42 12.41 -3.23 2.63
C ALA A 42 11.66 -1.89 2.62
N ALA A 43 12.37 -0.78 2.38
CA ALA A 43 11.79 0.55 2.29
C ALA A 43 10.74 0.63 1.17
N TRP A 44 11.02 0.05 0.00
CA TRP A 44 10.07 -0.02 -1.11
C TRP A 44 8.82 -0.83 -0.77
N GLN A 45 8.98 -2.00 -0.13
CA GLN A 45 7.86 -2.85 0.26
C GLN A 45 6.99 -2.18 1.34
N ILE A 46 7.63 -1.54 2.32
CA ILE A 46 6.96 -0.75 3.37
C ILE A 46 6.22 0.42 2.73
N TRP A 47 6.86 1.20 1.87
CA TRP A 47 6.24 2.33 1.19
C TRP A 47 5.03 1.89 0.35
N ARG A 48 5.13 0.79 -0.40
CA ARG A 48 4.01 0.20 -1.15
C ARG A 48 2.86 -0.20 -0.22
N ARG A 49 3.15 -0.80 0.94
CA ARG A 49 2.15 -1.14 1.96
C ARG A 49 1.52 0.10 2.61
N HIS A 50 2.30 1.12 2.92
CA HIS A 50 1.82 2.37 3.51
C HIS A 50 0.92 3.15 2.55
N ARG A 51 1.32 3.23 1.27
CA ARG A 51 0.49 3.87 0.24
C ARG A 51 -0.86 3.17 0.11
N ARG A 52 -0.86 1.83 0.12
CA ARG A 52 -2.09 1.01 0.12
C ARG A 52 -2.99 1.26 1.33
N ARG A 53 -2.42 1.50 2.51
CA ARG A 53 -3.19 1.74 3.75
C ARG A 53 -3.73 3.16 3.86
N ARG A 54 -3.02 4.17 3.36
CA ARG A 54 -3.41 5.58 3.55
C ARG A 54 -4.69 5.94 2.80
N TYR A 55 -4.80 5.63 1.51
CA TYR A 55 -6.00 5.98 0.75
C TYR A 55 -7.23 5.19 1.24
N ARG A 56 -7.06 3.90 1.60
CA ARG A 56 -8.14 3.08 2.16
C ARG A 56 -8.64 3.64 3.49
N ARG A 57 -7.73 4.06 4.37
CA ARG A 57 -8.11 4.68 5.65
C ARG A 57 -8.87 5.98 5.46
N GLN A 58 -8.45 6.82 4.51
CA GLN A 58 -9.17 8.06 4.17
C GLN A 58 -10.56 7.76 3.62
N ALA A 59 -10.68 6.79 2.70
CA ALA A 59 -11.97 6.40 2.14
C ALA A 59 -12.92 5.80 3.19
N LEU A 60 -12.42 4.96 4.10
CA LEU A 60 -13.22 4.41 5.20
C LEU A 60 -13.68 5.48 6.18
N ALA A 61 -12.82 6.46 6.50
CA ALA A 61 -13.19 7.59 7.34
C ALA A 61 -14.29 8.44 6.69
N GLU A 62 -14.18 8.71 5.39
CA GLU A 62 -15.22 9.44 4.66
C GLU A 62 -16.53 8.64 4.59
N LEU A 63 -16.46 7.32 4.37
CA LEU A 63 -17.64 6.46 4.39
C LEU A 63 -18.35 6.49 5.76
N SER A 64 -17.58 6.42 6.86
CA SER A 64 -18.17 6.53 8.22
C SER A 64 -18.77 7.90 8.48
N ARG A 65 -18.17 8.97 7.95
CA ARG A 65 -18.70 10.32 8.05
C ARG A 65 -20.02 10.45 7.28
N LEU A 66 -20.08 9.92 6.06
CA LEU A 66 -21.33 9.87 5.29
C LEU A 66 -22.42 9.13 6.06
N GLN A 67 -22.12 8.01 6.71
CA GLN A 67 -23.12 7.28 7.48
C GLN A 67 -23.68 8.11 8.64
N SER A 68 -22.83 8.84 9.37
CA SER A 68 -23.24 9.59 10.57
C SER A 68 -23.85 10.96 10.29
N THR A 69 -23.46 11.64 9.21
CA THR A 69 -23.93 13.01 8.92
C THR A 69 -25.07 13.08 7.92
N TRP A 70 -25.29 12.03 7.10
CA TRP A 70 -26.31 12.09 6.06
C TRP A 70 -27.72 11.91 6.64
N PRO A 71 -28.72 12.70 6.22
CA PRO A 71 -30.10 12.57 6.69
C PRO A 71 -30.62 11.15 6.58
N ALA A 72 -31.38 10.69 7.58
CA ALA A 72 -31.99 9.35 7.59
C ALA A 72 -33.00 9.18 6.45
N ASP A 73 -33.69 10.26 6.09
CA ASP A 73 -34.78 10.25 5.11
C ASP A 73 -34.30 10.38 3.64
N ASP A 74 -32.98 10.42 3.40
CA ASP A 74 -32.39 10.55 2.06
C ASP A 74 -31.43 9.39 1.73
N ASP A 75 -31.99 8.19 1.64
CA ASP A 75 -31.26 6.98 1.23
C ASP A 75 -30.74 7.06 -0.21
N SER A 76 -31.46 7.77 -1.08
CA SER A 76 -31.08 7.96 -2.48
C SER A 76 -29.81 8.79 -2.63
N GLY A 77 -29.73 9.92 -1.93
CA GLY A 77 -28.55 10.77 -1.88
C GLY A 77 -27.38 10.09 -1.18
N PHE A 78 -27.65 9.31 -0.12
CA PHE A 78 -26.63 8.50 0.54
C PHE A 78 -25.99 7.50 -0.43
N SER A 79 -26.81 6.75 -1.17
CA SER A 79 -26.34 5.79 -2.17
C SER A 79 -25.51 6.46 -3.28
N ALA A 80 -25.95 7.62 -3.78
CA ALA A 80 -25.22 8.38 -4.78
C ALA A 80 -23.84 8.85 -4.26
N GLN A 81 -23.75 9.30 -3.00
CA GLN A 81 -22.50 9.72 -2.39
C GLN A 81 -21.55 8.54 -2.14
N CYS A 82 -22.07 7.39 -1.70
CA CYS A 82 -21.32 6.15 -1.62
C CYS A 82 -20.75 5.75 -2.99
N ASN A 83 -21.55 5.83 -4.06
CA ASN A 83 -21.10 5.54 -5.41
C ASN A 83 -20.00 6.50 -5.88
N ARG A 84 -20.14 7.81 -5.62
CA ARG A 84 -19.09 8.81 -5.90
C ARG A 84 -17.79 8.50 -5.16
N LEU A 85 -17.87 8.10 -3.89
CA LEU A 85 -16.73 7.70 -3.09
C LEU A 85 -16.05 6.45 -3.68
N LEU A 86 -16.81 5.42 -4.05
CA LEU A 86 -16.28 4.21 -4.68
C LEU A 86 -15.57 4.53 -6.00
N LYS A 87 -16.16 5.38 -6.85
CA LYS A 87 -15.50 5.87 -8.08
C LYS A 87 -14.19 6.60 -7.78
N ALA A 88 -14.18 7.48 -6.78
CA ALA A 88 -12.97 8.19 -6.39
C ALA A 88 -11.86 7.25 -5.87
N VAL A 89 -12.23 6.17 -5.16
CA VAL A 89 -11.30 5.13 -4.72
C VAL A 89 -10.79 4.34 -5.91
N ALA A 90 -11.66 3.89 -6.82
CA ALA A 90 -11.28 3.12 -8.01
C ALA A 90 -10.32 3.91 -8.92
N LEU A 91 -10.57 5.20 -9.15
CA LEU A 91 -9.68 6.06 -9.92
C LEU A 91 -8.28 6.24 -9.29
N ARG A 92 -8.12 5.95 -7.99
CA ARG A 92 -6.82 5.98 -7.29
C ARG A 92 -6.12 4.62 -7.26
N SER A 93 -6.84 3.52 -7.49
CA SER A 93 -6.33 2.15 -7.38
C SER A 93 -6.24 1.38 -8.70
N PHE A 94 -6.83 1.90 -9.77
CA PHE A 94 -6.86 1.31 -11.11
C PHE A 94 -6.49 2.33 -12.20
N PRO A 95 -6.13 1.88 -13.43
CA PRO A 95 -5.90 2.77 -14.57
C PRO A 95 -7.11 3.68 -14.84
N ARG A 96 -6.84 4.99 -14.93
CA ARG A 96 -7.90 6.02 -15.10
C ARG A 96 -8.71 5.80 -16.38
N THR A 97 -8.08 5.36 -17.46
CA THR A 97 -8.71 5.13 -18.77
C THR A 97 -9.77 4.04 -18.70
N GLU A 98 -9.53 2.99 -17.91
CA GLU A 98 -10.48 1.89 -17.74
C GLU A 98 -11.66 2.32 -16.86
N VAL A 99 -11.40 2.91 -15.70
CA VAL A 99 -12.45 3.24 -14.73
C VAL A 99 -13.33 4.41 -15.17
N ALA A 100 -12.76 5.44 -15.82
CA ALA A 100 -13.51 6.65 -16.18
C ALA A 100 -14.63 6.37 -17.20
N ALA A 101 -14.48 5.35 -18.04
CA ALA A 101 -15.49 4.95 -19.03
C ALA A 101 -16.61 4.07 -18.43
N LEU A 102 -16.48 3.62 -17.17
CA LEU A 102 -17.46 2.72 -16.54
C LEU A 102 -18.64 3.49 -15.94
N SER A 103 -19.83 3.10 -16.35
CA SER A 103 -21.11 3.63 -15.87
C SER A 103 -22.18 2.54 -15.84
N GLY A 104 -23.20 2.76 -15.01
CA GLY A 104 -24.35 1.86 -14.91
C GLY A 104 -23.94 0.42 -14.61
N GLU A 105 -24.34 -0.50 -15.46
CA GLU A 105 -24.13 -1.94 -15.27
C GLU A 105 -22.66 -2.35 -15.34
N ARG A 106 -21.91 -1.81 -16.30
CA ARG A 106 -20.47 -2.10 -16.45
C ARG A 106 -19.66 -1.66 -15.22
N TRP A 107 -20.12 -0.60 -14.55
CA TRP A 107 -19.53 -0.17 -13.28
C TRP A 107 -19.83 -1.15 -12.14
N ARG A 108 -21.07 -1.65 -12.06
CA ARG A 108 -21.47 -2.66 -11.08
C ARG A 108 -20.70 -3.96 -11.25
N GLU A 109 -20.59 -4.46 -12.49
CA GLU A 109 -19.81 -5.64 -12.84
C GLU A 109 -18.35 -5.49 -12.42
N PHE A 110 -17.75 -4.33 -12.70
CA PHE A 110 -16.40 -4.02 -12.27
C PHE A 110 -16.26 -4.04 -10.74
N LEU A 111 -17.20 -3.46 -9.99
CA LEU A 111 -17.16 -3.47 -8.53
C LEU A 111 -17.22 -4.90 -7.96
N ASN A 112 -18.11 -5.74 -8.50
CA ASN A 112 -18.24 -7.14 -8.09
C ASN A 112 -17.03 -7.99 -8.53
N GLY A 113 -16.42 -7.69 -9.68
CA GLY A 113 -15.25 -8.42 -10.21
C GLY A 113 -13.91 -7.98 -9.61
N SER A 114 -13.82 -6.79 -9.02
CA SER A 114 -12.59 -6.24 -8.45
C SER A 114 -12.27 -6.72 -7.02
N ILE A 115 -13.09 -7.62 -6.48
CA ILE A 115 -12.91 -8.24 -5.16
C ILE A 115 -12.86 -9.77 -5.31
N LYS A 116 -11.85 -10.42 -4.73
CA LYS A 116 -11.75 -11.88 -4.68
C LYS A 116 -12.31 -12.44 -3.38
N GLY A 117 -12.92 -13.63 -3.46
CA GLY A 117 -13.35 -14.40 -2.30
C GLY A 117 -14.64 -13.92 -1.64
N VAL A 118 -15.48 -13.17 -2.35
CA VAL A 118 -16.87 -12.90 -1.95
C VAL A 118 -17.76 -13.92 -2.65
N GLN A 119 -18.63 -14.59 -1.88
CA GLN A 119 -19.66 -15.46 -2.42
C GLN A 119 -20.89 -14.59 -2.73
N GLY A 120 -21.31 -14.56 -4.00
CA GLY A 120 -22.46 -13.75 -4.46
C GLY A 120 -22.10 -12.33 -4.93
N GLU A 121 -23.12 -11.56 -5.29
CA GLU A 121 -22.97 -10.17 -5.72
C GLU A 121 -22.92 -9.22 -4.51
N LEU A 122 -21.83 -8.46 -4.38
CA LEU A 122 -21.68 -7.47 -3.31
C LEU A 122 -22.57 -6.24 -3.55
N PHE A 123 -22.75 -5.89 -4.82
CA PHE A 123 -23.62 -4.80 -5.26
C PHE A 123 -24.74 -5.36 -6.16
N PRO A 124 -26.00 -5.35 -5.69
CA PRO A 124 -27.15 -5.79 -6.47
C PRO A 124 -27.45 -4.82 -7.63
N ALA A 125 -28.25 -5.26 -8.61
CA ALA A 125 -28.64 -4.43 -9.76
C ALA A 125 -29.36 -3.11 -9.38
N SER A 126 -30.02 -3.09 -8.22
CA SER A 126 -30.64 -1.88 -7.65
C SER A 126 -29.63 -0.77 -7.30
N PHE A 127 -28.36 -1.11 -7.10
CA PHE A 127 -27.29 -0.15 -6.79
C PHE A 127 -26.98 0.78 -7.99
N SER A 128 -26.97 0.24 -9.22
CA SER A 128 -26.74 1.01 -10.45
C SER A 128 -28.00 1.69 -10.98
N ALA A 129 -29.18 1.19 -10.60
CA ALA A 129 -30.49 1.70 -11.05
C ALA A 129 -31.00 2.93 -10.28
N SER A 130 -30.31 3.32 -9.21
CA SER A 130 -30.74 4.31 -8.21
C SER A 130 -30.94 5.74 -8.73
N HIS A 131 -30.62 6.03 -10.01
CA HIS A 131 -30.86 7.34 -10.61
C HIS A 131 -32.15 7.47 -11.43
N TYR A 132 -32.87 6.39 -11.74
CA TYR A 132 -33.99 6.51 -12.70
C TYR A 132 -35.21 5.62 -12.48
N ARG A 133 -35.24 4.72 -11.48
CA ARG A 133 -36.36 3.78 -11.31
C ARG A 133 -36.87 3.72 -9.86
N PRO A 134 -38.01 4.36 -9.53
CA PRO A 134 -38.58 4.38 -8.18
C PRO A 134 -39.24 3.05 -7.77
N ALA A 135 -39.22 2.02 -8.62
CA ALA A 135 -39.95 0.76 -8.43
C ALA A 135 -39.09 -0.41 -7.95
N VAL A 136 -37.81 -0.18 -7.63
CA VAL A 136 -36.92 -1.22 -7.10
C VAL A 136 -36.87 -1.08 -5.58
N GLU A 137 -37.04 -2.19 -4.87
CA GLU A 137 -36.94 -2.23 -3.41
C GLU A 137 -35.69 -1.47 -2.94
N PRO A 138 -35.84 -0.45 -2.08
CA PRO A 138 -34.71 0.32 -1.61
C PRO A 138 -33.74 -0.60 -0.88
N VAL A 139 -32.49 -0.64 -1.35
CA VAL A 139 -31.45 -1.38 -0.64
C VAL A 139 -31.25 -0.70 0.70
N ALA A 140 -31.40 -1.46 1.78
CA ALA A 140 -31.20 -0.94 3.13
C ALA A 140 -29.86 -0.21 3.22
N ARG A 141 -29.88 0.99 3.80
CA ARG A 141 -28.71 1.85 3.98
C ARG A 141 -27.51 1.12 4.59
N ASP A 142 -27.77 0.29 5.59
CA ASP A 142 -26.74 -0.51 6.24
C ASP A 142 -26.12 -1.54 5.30
N ALA A 143 -26.91 -2.16 4.42
CA ALA A 143 -26.39 -3.08 3.41
C ALA A 143 -25.46 -2.35 2.42
N ILE A 144 -25.86 -1.15 1.95
CA ILE A 144 -25.01 -0.30 1.09
C ILE A 144 -23.70 0.03 1.80
N TYR A 145 -23.78 0.46 3.06
CA TYR A 145 -22.61 0.81 3.86
C TYR A 145 -21.67 -0.38 4.03
N GLN A 146 -22.18 -1.56 4.38
CA GLN A 146 -21.37 -2.78 4.54
C GLN A 146 -20.72 -3.19 3.22
N SER A 147 -21.45 -3.16 2.10
CA SER A 147 -20.90 -3.47 0.78
C SER A 147 -19.78 -2.51 0.38
N CYS A 148 -19.98 -1.20 0.59
CA CYS A 148 -18.95 -0.20 0.36
C CYS A 148 -17.72 -0.42 1.26
N GLN A 149 -17.94 -0.69 2.55
CA GLN A 149 -16.88 -0.92 3.51
C GLN A 149 -16.04 -2.16 3.15
N LEU A 150 -16.70 -3.26 2.78
CA LEU A 150 -16.06 -4.50 2.38
C LEU A 150 -15.22 -4.30 1.11
N TRP A 151 -15.79 -3.63 0.11
CA TRP A 151 -15.11 -3.34 -1.15
C TRP A 151 -13.87 -2.46 -0.94
N ILE A 152 -13.98 -1.36 -0.19
CA ILE A 152 -12.84 -0.46 0.09
C ILE A 152 -11.71 -1.20 0.81
N ARG A 153 -12.03 -2.15 1.69
CA ARG A 153 -11.05 -2.96 2.42
C ARG A 153 -10.35 -3.99 1.55
N LYS A 154 -11.09 -4.67 0.67
CA LYS A 154 -10.63 -5.90 0.00
C LYS A 154 -10.39 -5.80 -1.51
N HIS A 155 -10.74 -4.70 -2.19
CA HIS A 155 -10.50 -4.58 -3.63
C HIS A 155 -9.02 -4.78 -3.99
N GLU A 156 -8.80 -5.44 -5.12
CA GLU A 156 -7.47 -5.67 -5.66
C GLU A 156 -6.99 -4.44 -6.42
N ALA A 157 -6.07 -3.66 -5.83
CA ALA A 157 -5.45 -2.54 -6.53
C ALA A 157 -4.45 -3.08 -7.57
N SER A 158 -4.64 -2.74 -8.84
CA SER A 158 -3.83 -3.22 -9.97
C SER A 158 -2.61 -2.34 -10.33
N LEU A 159 -2.11 -1.55 -9.37
CA LEU A 159 -0.92 -0.69 -9.51
C LEU A 159 0.40 -1.34 -9.05
#